data_AF-A0A0D2MDX8-F1
#
_entry.id   AF-A0A0D2MDX8-F1
#
_cell.length_a   1.000
_cell.length_b   1.000
_cell.length_c   1.000
_cell.angle_alpha   90.00
_cell.angle_beta   90.00
_cell.angle_gamma   90.00
#
_symmetry.space_group_name_H-M   'P 1'
#
loop_
_entity.id
_entity.type
_entity.pdbx_description
1 polymer ?
#
loop_
_entity_poly.entity_id
_entity_poly.type
_entity_poly.pdbx_seq_one_letter_code
_entity_poly.pdbx_strand_id
1 'polypeptide(L)'
;MEPQSSATSRRPLNVNDGLTYLDDVKAQFQDQPAGYEDFLNIMRAFRKKQLKILGVVDRIVGLFSGHPALIQGFNMFLPAGYHVECSTDPSATGFITVTMPGGRTMQATAYTSAGGGQALSWSTGPAPAKGEDSQIPLFPG
;
A
#
# COMPACT_ATOMS: atom_id res chain seq x y z
N MET A 1 28.64 -13.12 9.76
CA MET A 1 27.31 -13.56 9.32
C MET A 1 26.38 -12.36 9.44
N GLU A 2 26.14 -11.64 8.35
CA GLU A 2 25.10 -10.60 8.28
C GLU A 2 23.81 -11.26 7.76
N PRO A 3 22.66 -11.08 8.43
CA PRO A 3 21.39 -11.59 7.95
C PRO A 3 20.98 -10.84 6.69
N GLN A 4 20.56 -11.60 5.70
CA GLN A 4 20.26 -11.14 4.36
C GLN A 4 19.20 -10.04 4.38
N SER A 5 19.59 -8.85 3.92
CA SER A 5 18.68 -7.95 3.22
C SER A 5 18.14 -8.75 2.03
N SER A 6 16.95 -9.34 2.16
CA SER A 6 16.15 -9.74 1.01
C SER A 6 15.73 -8.45 0.30
N ALA A 7 16.68 -7.83 -0.39
CA ALA A 7 16.40 -7.16 -1.64
C ALA A 7 15.90 -8.27 -2.56
N THR A 8 14.62 -8.62 -2.41
CA THR A 8 13.90 -9.45 -3.37
C THR A 8 14.25 -8.85 -4.71
N SER A 9 15.01 -9.58 -5.52
CA SER A 9 15.39 -9.24 -6.88
C SER A 9 14.09 -8.94 -7.63
N ARG A 10 13.62 -7.69 -7.56
CA ARG A 10 12.43 -7.26 -8.26
C ARG A 10 12.84 -7.29 -9.71
N ARG A 11 12.44 -8.37 -10.37
CA ARG A 11 12.53 -8.52 -11.81
C ARG A 11 11.98 -7.23 -12.42
N PRO A 12 12.60 -6.73 -13.51
CA PRO A 12 12.02 -5.61 -14.23
C PRO A 12 10.55 -5.95 -14.52
N LEU A 13 9.66 -5.01 -14.24
CA LEU A 13 8.24 -5.19 -14.46
C LEU A 13 8.00 -5.61 -15.90
N ASN A 14 7.55 -6.83 -16.11
CA ASN A 14 7.19 -7.31 -17.42
C ASN A 14 5.82 -6.73 -17.79
N VAL A 15 5.68 -6.28 -19.03
CA VAL A 15 4.39 -5.75 -19.56
C VAL A 15 3.27 -6.76 -19.35
N ASN A 16 3.58 -8.05 -19.44
CA ASN A 16 2.64 -9.15 -19.23
C ASN A 16 2.04 -9.15 -17.82
N ASP A 17 2.88 -8.95 -16.80
CA ASP A 17 2.42 -8.84 -15.42
C ASP A 17 1.51 -7.62 -15.20
N GLY A 18 1.78 -6.54 -15.95
CA GLY A 18 0.93 -5.37 -15.96
C GLY A 18 -0.43 -5.59 -16.60
N LEU A 19 -0.50 -6.40 -17.66
CA LEU A 19 -1.75 -6.79 -18.32
C LEU A 19 -2.59 -7.70 -17.42
N THR A 20 -1.98 -8.66 -16.74
CA THR A 20 -2.66 -9.52 -15.77
C THR A 20 -3.30 -8.70 -14.64
N TYR A 21 -2.57 -7.73 -14.08
CA TYR A 21 -3.12 -6.86 -13.03
C TYR A 21 -4.32 -6.05 -13.52
N LEU A 22 -4.29 -5.56 -14.77
CA LEU A 22 -5.43 -4.85 -15.35
C LEU A 22 -6.66 -5.77 -15.51
N ASP A 23 -6.44 -7.04 -15.83
CA ASP A 23 -7.50 -8.04 -15.95
C ASP A 23 -8.15 -8.34 -14.59
N ASP A 24 -7.35 -8.52 -13.53
CA ASP A 24 -7.82 -8.67 -12.15
C ASP A 24 -8.67 -7.47 -11.70
N VAL A 25 -8.20 -6.24 -11.94
CA VAL A 25 -8.97 -5.03 -11.62
C VAL A 25 -10.27 -5.01 -12.43
N LYS A 26 -10.22 -5.33 -13.72
CA LYS A 26 -11.42 -5.35 -14.57
C LYS A 26 -12.43 -6.41 -14.12
N ALA A 27 -11.96 -7.60 -13.75
CA ALA A 27 -12.79 -8.69 -13.23
C ALA A 27 -13.44 -8.29 -11.90
N GLN A 28 -12.71 -7.60 -11.02
CA GLN A 28 -13.24 -7.17 -9.74
C GLN A 28 -14.30 -6.07 -9.89
N PHE A 29 -14.10 -5.15 -10.83
CA PHE A 29 -15.03 -4.05 -11.11
C PHE A 29 -15.99 -4.37 -12.27
N GLN A 30 -16.17 -5.64 -12.63
CA GLN A 30 -17.04 -6.03 -13.75
C GLN A 30 -18.50 -5.61 -13.53
N ASP A 31 -18.96 -5.64 -12.27
CA ASP A 31 -20.30 -5.23 -11.85
C ASP A 31 -20.40 -3.71 -11.60
N GLN A 32 -19.26 -3.05 -11.36
CA GLN A 32 -19.16 -1.63 -11.05
C GLN A 32 -18.22 -0.90 -12.00
N PRO A 33 -18.69 -0.51 -13.21
CA PRO A 33 -17.86 0.16 -14.20
C PRO A 33 -17.26 1.48 -13.68
N ALA A 34 -17.93 2.15 -12.75
CA ALA A 34 -17.45 3.37 -12.11
C ALA A 34 -16.10 3.18 -11.39
N GLY A 35 -15.88 2.04 -10.74
CA GLY A 35 -14.62 1.80 -10.05
C GLY A 35 -13.45 1.52 -11.01
N TYR A 36 -13.71 0.84 -12.12
CA TYR A 36 -12.72 0.70 -13.19
C TYR A 36 -12.36 2.05 -13.83
N GLU A 37 -13.36 2.91 -14.07
CA GLU A 37 -13.11 4.26 -14.61
C GLU A 37 -12.28 5.13 -13.65
N ASP A 38 -12.55 5.05 -12.34
CA ASP A 38 -11.78 5.79 -11.33
C ASP A 38 -10.32 5.32 -11.30
N PHE A 39 -10.07 4.00 -11.39
CA PHE A 39 -8.71 3.45 -11.54
C PHE A 39 -7.98 4.03 -12.75
N LEU A 40 -8.65 4.08 -13.92
CA LEU A 40 -8.07 4.68 -15.12
C LEU A 40 -7.79 6.18 -14.97
N ASN A 41 -8.59 6.88 -14.18
CA ASN A 41 -8.40 8.29 -13.89
C ASN A 41 -7.15 8.51 -13.02
N ILE A 42 -6.96 7.69 -11.99
CA ILE A 42 -5.75 7.68 -11.14
C ILE A 42 -4.51 7.40 -12.00
N MET A 43 -4.56 6.37 -12.85
CA MET A 43 -3.46 6.01 -13.75
C MET A 43 -3.13 7.14 -14.73
N ARG A 44 -4.14 7.82 -15.28
CA ARG A 44 -3.93 9.01 -16.14
C ARG A 44 -3.29 10.16 -15.38
N ALA A 45 -3.77 10.46 -14.17
CA ALA A 45 -3.22 11.53 -13.34
C ALA A 45 -1.76 11.25 -12.92
N PHE A 46 -1.41 9.99 -12.67
CA PHE A 46 -0.02 9.56 -12.46
C PHE A 46 0.85 9.75 -13.71
N ARG A 47 0.37 9.31 -14.89
CA ARG A 47 1.09 9.53 -16.17
C ARG A 47 1.33 11.01 -16.47
N LYS A 48 0.36 11.86 -16.14
CA LYS A 48 0.47 13.33 -16.26
C LYS A 48 1.38 13.97 -15.20
N LYS A 49 1.97 13.19 -14.28
CA LYS A 49 2.75 13.66 -13.12
C LYS A 49 1.98 14.60 -12.19
N GLN A 50 0.64 14.58 -12.26
CA GLN A 50 -0.22 15.38 -11.38
C GLN A 50 -0.33 14.73 -9.99
N LEU A 51 -0.33 13.39 -9.94
CA LEU A 51 -0.25 12.62 -8.70
C LEU A 51 1.16 12.05 -8.51
N LYS A 52 1.69 12.19 -7.30
CA LYS A 52 2.90 11.50 -6.84
C LYS A 52 2.54 10.11 -6.33
N ILE A 53 3.53 9.24 -6.13
CA ILE A 53 3.37 7.88 -5.57
C ILE A 53 2.46 7.89 -4.33
N LEU A 54 2.64 8.84 -3.40
CA LEU A 54 1.80 8.95 -2.21
C LEU A 54 0.32 9.23 -2.54
N GLY A 55 0.04 10.13 -3.49
CA GLY A 55 -1.33 10.45 -3.91
C GLY A 55 -1.96 9.35 -4.78
N VAL A 56 -1.15 8.61 -5.53
CA VAL A 56 -1.61 7.44 -6.27
C VAL A 56 -2.00 6.33 -5.31
N VAL A 57 -1.12 6.03 -4.34
CA VAL A 57 -1.39 5.00 -3.33
C VAL A 57 -2.63 5.35 -2.52
N ASP A 58 -2.79 6.62 -2.10
CA ASP A 58 -4.00 7.06 -1.39
C ASP A 58 -5.29 6.75 -2.17
N ARG A 59 -5.30 7.10 -3.46
CA ARG A 59 -6.47 6.85 -4.31
C ARG A 59 -6.68 5.36 -4.60
N ILE A 60 -5.60 4.61 -4.86
CA ILE A 60 -5.65 3.16 -5.10
C ILE A 60 -6.19 2.43 -3.87
N VAL A 61 -5.74 2.81 -2.68
CA VAL A 61 -6.17 2.21 -1.42
C VAL A 61 -7.63 2.52 -1.12
N GLY A 62 -8.07 3.76 -1.37
CA GLY A 62 -9.48 4.12 -1.23
C GLY A 62 -10.38 3.41 -2.24
N LEU A 63 -9.91 3.24 -3.48
CA LEU A 63 -10.66 2.60 -4.56
C LEU A 63 -10.76 1.09 -4.39
N PHE A 64 -9.68 0.45 -3.97
CA PHE A 64 -9.62 -1.00 -3.72
C PHE A 64 -9.84 -1.34 -2.24
N SER A 65 -10.52 -0.46 -1.50
CA SER A 65 -10.95 -0.74 -0.13
C SER A 65 -11.81 -2.00 -0.11
N GLY A 66 -11.44 -2.99 0.73
CA GLY A 66 -12.05 -4.32 0.74
C GLY A 66 -11.40 -5.34 -0.22
N HIS A 67 -10.44 -4.93 -1.04
CA HIS A 67 -9.70 -5.79 -1.97
C HIS A 67 -8.18 -5.68 -1.75
N PRO A 68 -7.67 -6.22 -0.63
CA PRO A 68 -6.25 -6.15 -0.28
C PRO A 68 -5.31 -6.71 -1.36
N ALA A 69 -5.77 -7.75 -2.08
CA ALA A 69 -5.01 -8.37 -3.16
C ALA A 69 -4.67 -7.38 -4.30
N LEU A 70 -5.61 -6.49 -4.66
CA LEU A 70 -5.38 -5.48 -5.70
C LEU A 70 -4.41 -4.39 -5.24
N ILE A 71 -4.49 -4.00 -3.96
CA ILE A 71 -3.55 -3.03 -3.37
C ILE A 71 -2.13 -3.64 -3.32
N GLN A 72 -2.01 -4.89 -2.88
CA GLN A 72 -0.73 -5.60 -2.83
C GLN A 72 -0.15 -5.84 -4.23
N GLY A 73 -1.00 -6.14 -5.22
CA GLY A 73 -0.58 -6.25 -6.62
C GLY A 73 0.07 -4.96 -7.12
N PHE A 74 -0.33 -3.79 -6.62
CA PHE A 74 0.28 -2.52 -7.01
C PHE A 74 1.78 -2.41 -6.65
N ASN A 75 2.27 -3.20 -5.69
CA ASN A 75 3.68 -3.23 -5.32
C ASN A 75 4.60 -3.43 -6.51
N MET A 76 4.22 -4.26 -7.47
CA MET A 76 5.03 -4.50 -8.64
C MET A 76 5.31 -3.19 -9.39
N PHE A 77 4.31 -2.32 -9.54
CA PHE A 77 4.42 -1.03 -10.26
C PHE A 77 5.18 0.05 -9.49
N LEU A 78 5.47 -0.18 -8.21
CA LEU A 78 6.22 0.76 -7.38
C LEU A 78 7.73 0.60 -7.61
N PRO A 79 8.48 1.71 -7.73
CA PRO A 79 9.93 1.67 -7.85
C PRO A 79 10.60 1.06 -6.60
N ALA A 80 11.84 0.61 -6.76
CA ALA A 80 12.59 -0.04 -5.67
C ALA A 80 12.61 0.83 -4.39
N GLY A 81 12.26 0.20 -3.27
CA GLY A 81 12.17 0.83 -1.95
C GLY A 81 10.80 1.45 -1.62
N TYR A 82 9.88 1.53 -2.58
CA TYR A 82 8.46 1.77 -2.28
C TYR A 82 7.71 0.45 -2.11
N HIS A 83 6.96 0.34 -1.03
CA HIS A 83 6.13 -0.82 -0.73
C HIS A 83 4.80 -0.36 -0.15
N VAL A 84 3.70 -0.99 -0.54
CA VAL A 84 2.37 -0.80 0.01
C VAL A 84 1.87 -2.12 0.57
N GLU A 85 1.43 -2.11 1.82
CA GLU A 85 0.93 -3.27 2.53
C GLU A 85 -0.40 -2.94 3.19
N CYS A 86 -1.36 -3.85 3.10
CA CYS A 86 -2.60 -3.78 3.86
C CYS A 86 -2.53 -4.78 5.01
N SER A 87 -2.81 -4.33 6.24
CA SER A 87 -2.90 -5.21 7.40
C SER A 87 -4.12 -6.10 7.22
N THR A 88 -3.89 -7.41 7.27
CA THR A 88 -4.95 -8.44 7.29
C THR A 88 -5.42 -8.78 8.71
N ASP A 89 -4.84 -8.14 9.73
CA ASP A 89 -5.17 -8.38 11.12
C ASP A 89 -6.62 -7.95 11.43
N PRO A 90 -7.42 -8.80 12.09
CA PRO A 90 -8.77 -8.44 12.51
C PRO A 90 -8.77 -7.25 13.49
N SER A 91 -7.69 -7.07 14.27
CA SER A 91 -7.53 -5.95 15.20
C SER A 91 -7.07 -4.65 14.53
N ALA A 92 -6.53 -4.72 13.31
CA ALA A 92 -6.06 -3.56 12.52
C ALA A 92 -6.72 -3.54 11.15
N THR A 93 -7.99 -3.97 11.08
CA THR A 93 -8.76 -4.00 9.83
C THR A 93 -8.82 -2.59 9.25
N GLY A 94 -8.21 -2.40 8.08
CA GLY A 94 -8.12 -1.09 7.44
C GLY A 94 -6.85 -0.30 7.74
N PHE A 95 -5.82 -0.88 8.35
CA PHE A 95 -4.47 -0.29 8.37
C PHE A 95 -3.75 -0.57 7.05
N ILE A 96 -3.18 0.47 6.44
CA ILE A 96 -2.33 0.39 5.26
C ILE A 96 -0.99 1.00 5.60
N THR A 97 0.10 0.30 5.32
CA THR A 97 1.47 0.78 5.54
C THR A 97 2.17 0.96 4.20
N VAL A 98 2.73 2.15 3.98
CA VAL A 98 3.50 2.53 2.79
C VAL A 98 4.94 2.80 3.19
N THR A 99 5.86 1.93 2.80
CA THR A 99 7.30 2.11 3.03
C THR A 99 7.91 2.90 1.88
N MET A 100 8.77 3.86 2.20
CA MET A 100 9.49 4.70 1.24
C MET A 100 10.99 4.35 1.23
N PRO A 101 11.72 4.61 0.13
CA PRO A 101 13.14 4.27 -0.03
C PRO A 101 14.12 5.00 0.91
N GLY A 102 13.64 5.79 1.86
CA GLY A 102 14.43 6.46 2.89
C GLY A 102 14.22 5.93 4.31
N GLY A 103 13.62 4.74 4.47
CA GLY A 103 13.31 4.17 5.80
C GLY A 103 12.13 4.86 6.51
N ARG A 104 11.34 5.66 5.78
CA ARG A 104 10.12 6.30 6.30
C ARG A 104 8.92 5.42 5.95
N THR A 105 8.02 5.23 6.90
CA THR A 105 6.74 4.56 6.65
C THR A 105 5.59 5.55 6.84
N MET A 106 4.58 5.42 5.99
CA MET A 106 3.32 6.12 6.12
C MET A 106 2.26 5.09 6.41
N GLN A 107 1.60 5.22 7.55
CA GLN A 107 0.48 4.37 7.91
C GLN A 107 -0.81 5.14 7.71
N ALA A 108 -1.71 4.62 6.90
CA ALA A 108 -3.06 5.10 6.76
C ALA A 108 -4.00 4.17 7.54
N THR A 109 -4.86 4.74 8.36
CA THR A 109 -5.98 4.01 8.95
C THR A 109 -7.24 4.41 8.21
N ALA A 110 -7.88 3.46 7.54
CA ALA A 110 -9.22 3.62 7.02
C ALA A 110 -10.19 3.55 8.20
N TYR A 111 -10.81 4.68 8.55
CA TYR A 111 -11.87 4.71 9.55
C TYR A 111 -13.21 4.85 8.85
N THR A 112 -14.20 4.08 9.32
CA THR A 112 -15.58 4.25 8.89
C THR A 112 -16.14 5.43 9.69
N SER A 113 -16.30 6.59 9.04
CA SER A 113 -16.98 7.69 9.71
C SER A 113 -18.46 7.34 9.85
N ALA A 114 -19.09 7.74 10.95
CA ALA A 114 -20.50 7.44 11.25
C ALA A 114 -21.50 7.96 10.20
N GLY A 115 -21.04 8.72 9.18
CA GLY A 115 -21.83 9.23 8.05
C GLY A 115 -21.67 8.47 6.73
N GLY A 116 -21.12 7.24 6.73
CA GLY A 116 -21.02 6.39 5.52
C GLY A 116 -19.90 6.76 4.55
N GLY A 117 -19.05 7.73 4.90
CA GLY A 117 -17.83 8.06 4.16
C GLY A 117 -16.61 7.40 4.78
N GLN A 118 -15.91 6.55 4.03
CA GLN A 118 -14.60 6.03 4.42
C GLN A 118 -13.55 7.12 4.20
N ALA A 119 -12.80 7.45 5.26
CA ALA A 119 -11.73 8.44 5.20
C ALA A 119 -10.41 7.82 5.68
N LEU A 120 -9.32 8.24 5.04
CA LEU A 120 -7.97 7.74 5.28
C LEU A 120 -7.20 8.78 6.10
N SER A 121 -6.85 8.44 7.34
CA SER A 121 -5.96 9.28 8.14
C SER A 121 -4.52 8.84 7.95
N TRP A 122 -3.73 9.65 7.24
CA TRP A 122 -2.31 9.40 7.02
C TRP A 122 -1.49 9.87 8.22
N SER A 123 -0.75 8.93 8.80
CA SER A 123 0.23 9.17 9.85
C SER A 123 1.60 8.82 9.28
N THR A 124 2.59 9.71 9.44
CA THR A 124 3.96 9.42 9.04
C THR A 124 4.77 9.03 10.26
N GLY A 125 5.41 7.86 10.22
CA GLY A 125 6.28 7.37 11.29
C GLY A 125 7.64 6.92 10.76
N PRO A 126 8.64 6.77 11.64
CA PRO A 126 9.82 5.97 11.31
C PRO A 126 9.36 4.52 11.03
N ALA A 127 9.98 3.85 10.06
CA ALA A 127 9.71 2.42 9.82
C ALA A 127 9.85 1.67 11.15
N PRO A 128 8.92 0.74 11.49
CA PRO A 128 9.12 -0.10 12.66
C PRO A 128 10.44 -0.82 12.43
N ALA A 129 11.43 -0.53 13.27
CA ALA A 129 12.66 -1.28 13.30
C ALA A 129 12.24 -2.72 13.54
N LYS A 130 12.47 -3.59 12.55
CA LYS A 130 12.24 -5.01 12.66
C LYS A 130 13.14 -5.52 13.79
N GLY A 131 12.57 -5.62 14.99
CA GLY A 131 13.26 -6.02 16.21
C GLY A 131 13.46 -4.86 17.18
N GLU A 132 12.47 -4.60 18.02
CA GLU A 132 12.76 -4.19 19.38
C GLU A 132 12.61 -5.46 20.22
N ASP A 133 13.75 -6.15 20.35
CA ASP A 133 14.02 -7.05 21.45
C ASP A 133 13.58 -6.35 22.75
N SER A 134 12.55 -6.89 23.38
CA SER A 134 12.04 -6.46 24.68
C SER A 134 13.08 -6.71 25.77
N GLN A 135 14.22 -6.02 25.74
CA GLN A 135 15.11 -5.92 26.89
C GLN A 135 14.67 -4.73 27.74
N ILE A 136 13.78 -5.06 28.67
CA ILE A 136 13.33 -4.23 29.78
C ILE A 136 14.58 -3.73 30.54
N PRO A 137 14.82 -2.41 30.69
CA PRO A 137 15.95 -1.94 31.48
C PRO A 137 15.74 -2.19 32.99
N LEU A 138 16.84 -2.62 33.60
CA LEU A 138 17.13 -2.89 35.01
C LEU A 138 16.56 -1.85 36.00
N PHE A 139 15.97 -2.32 37.11
CA PHE A 139 16.01 -1.60 38.40
C PHE A 139 16.84 -2.42 39.39
N PRO A 140 17.97 -1.92 39.92
CA PRO A 140 18.61 -2.51 41.08
C PRO A 140 17.85 -2.09 42.35
N GLY A 141 17.48 -3.08 43.16
CA GLY A 141 17.00 -2.92 44.54
C GLY A 141 17.92 -3.68 45.48
#